data_AF-A0A932EHN4-F1
#
_entry.id   AF-A0A932EHN4-F1
#
_cell.length_a   1.000
_cell.length_b   1.000
_cell.length_c   1.000
_cell.angle_alpha   90.00
_cell.angle_beta   90.00
_cell.angle_gamma   90.00
#
_symmetry.space_group_name_H-M   'P 1'
#
loop_
_entity.id
_entity.type
_entity.pdbx_description
1 polymer ?
#
loop_
_entity_poly.entity_id
_entity_poly.type
_entity_poly.pdbx_seq_one_letter_code
_entity_poly.pdbx_strand_id
1 'polypeptide(L)'
;MSRGWLSLPALALLAGCSSVTYSNERLEAIQRELNRRYDLWKGQAISAYDYQFARECLCPSDLTRPVLVSVADSVVRAVIYVDSGTAVPASAFSSYFTVEGLFRQAQIGINVLADSLVVEYDPQLHYPTRIVV
;
A
#
# COMPACT_ATOMS: atom_id res chain seq x y z
N MET A 1 -34.58 -27.29 60.02
CA MET A 1 -35.52 -26.29 59.44
C MET A 1 -34.80 -24.95 59.34
N SER A 2 -35.11 -24.21 58.27
CA SER A 2 -34.68 -22.85 57.93
C SER A 2 -33.33 -22.65 57.22
N ARG A 3 -33.45 -22.02 56.04
CA ARG A 3 -32.44 -21.70 55.02
C ARG A 3 -31.84 -20.32 55.31
N GLY A 4 -30.56 -20.12 55.01
CA GLY A 4 -29.91 -18.81 54.99
C GLY A 4 -29.11 -18.63 53.71
N TRP A 5 -29.76 -18.08 52.69
CA TRP A 5 -29.16 -17.66 51.42
C TRP A 5 -28.47 -16.30 51.65
N LEU A 6 -27.17 -16.19 51.39
CA LEU A 6 -26.47 -14.90 51.33
C LEU A 6 -25.64 -14.83 50.05
N SER A 7 -26.27 -14.23 49.04
CA SER A 7 -25.76 -13.27 48.05
C SER A 7 -24.27 -13.34 47.66
N LEU A 8 -23.98 -13.89 46.47
CA LEU A 8 -22.79 -13.56 45.70
C LEU A 8 -22.96 -12.19 45.03
N PRO A 9 -22.04 -11.22 45.18
CA PRO A 9 -21.92 -10.16 44.20
C PRO A 9 -21.11 -10.70 43.02
N ALA A 10 -21.79 -10.92 41.89
CA ALA A 10 -21.15 -11.21 40.62
C ALA A 10 -20.40 -9.95 40.15
N LEU A 11 -19.06 -9.96 40.27
CA LEU A 11 -18.18 -8.97 39.68
C LEU A 11 -18.03 -9.28 38.18
N ALA A 12 -18.97 -8.82 37.37
CA ALA A 12 -18.92 -8.98 35.91
C ALA A 12 -18.15 -7.80 35.27
N LEU A 13 -16.82 -7.89 35.25
CA LEU A 13 -15.96 -7.10 34.36
C LEU A 13 -15.91 -7.81 33.00
N LEU A 14 -16.81 -7.44 32.07
CA LEU A 14 -16.78 -7.95 30.70
C LEU A 14 -16.17 -6.91 29.76
N ALA A 15 -14.92 -7.21 29.38
CA ALA A 15 -14.19 -6.87 28.16
C ALA A 15 -14.77 -5.78 27.25
N GLY A 16 -14.09 -4.62 27.19
CA GLY A 16 -14.26 -3.66 26.11
C GLY A 16 -13.80 -4.23 24.77
N CYS A 17 -14.54 -3.94 23.70
CA CYS A 17 -14.29 -4.39 22.34
C CYS A 17 -12.87 -4.02 21.84
N SER A 18 -12.10 -5.03 21.47
CA SER A 18 -10.71 -4.96 20.96
C SER A 18 -10.60 -4.56 19.48
N SER A 19 -11.50 -3.71 18.97
CA SER A 19 -11.50 -3.30 17.55
C SER A 19 -10.45 -2.22 17.21
N VAL A 20 -10.02 -1.42 18.19
CA VAL A 20 -9.06 -0.31 17.98
C VAL A 20 -7.61 -0.79 17.88
N THR A 21 -7.25 -1.92 18.48
CA THR A 21 -5.87 -2.43 18.44
C THR A 21 -5.54 -3.15 17.13
N TYR A 22 -6.52 -3.85 16.56
CA TYR A 22 -6.33 -4.64 15.33
C TYR A 22 -5.96 -3.80 14.10
N SER A 23 -6.61 -2.65 13.90
CA SER A 23 -6.29 -1.75 12.79
C SER A 23 -4.89 -1.14 12.94
N ASN A 24 -4.50 -0.76 14.16
CA ASN A 24 -3.18 -0.22 14.46
C ASN A 24 -2.07 -1.25 14.22
N GLU A 25 -2.23 -2.49 14.68
CA GLU A 25 -1.25 -3.56 14.46
C GLU A 25 -1.05 -3.88 12.96
N ARG A 26 -2.14 -3.90 12.18
CA ARG A 26 -2.08 -4.06 10.72
C ARG A 26 -1.30 -2.92 10.07
N LEU A 27 -1.61 -1.67 10.43
CA LEU A 27 -0.93 -0.51 9.87
C LEU A 27 0.56 -0.52 10.17
N GLU A 28 0.93 -0.84 11.40
CA GLU A 28 2.33 -0.97 11.77
C GLU A 28 3.02 -2.09 10.98
N ALA A 29 2.34 -3.21 10.71
CA ALA A 29 2.87 -4.27 9.87
C ALA A 29 3.09 -3.82 8.42
N ILE A 30 2.13 -3.11 7.83
CA ILE A 30 2.26 -2.53 6.48
C ILE A 30 3.41 -1.51 6.46
N GLN A 31 3.50 -0.64 7.46
CA GLN A 31 4.58 0.34 7.57
C GLN A 31 5.96 -0.31 7.67
N ARG A 32 6.10 -1.35 8.51
CA ARG A 32 7.37 -2.09 8.64
C ARG A 32 7.76 -2.74 7.32
N GLU A 33 6.80 -3.36 6.62
CA GLU A 33 7.07 -3.97 5.32
C GLU A 33 7.40 -2.93 4.25
N LEU A 34 6.70 -1.79 4.21
CA LEU A 34 6.99 -0.69 3.29
C LEU A 34 8.41 -0.17 3.48
N ASN A 35 8.83 0.07 4.72
CA ASN A 35 10.19 0.51 5.04
C ASN A 35 11.24 -0.53 4.61
N ARG A 36 11.01 -1.81 4.95
CA ARG A 36 11.92 -2.90 4.59
C ARG A 36 12.10 -3.02 3.07
N ARG A 37 11.00 -2.95 2.31
CA ARG A 37 11.00 -3.01 0.84
C ARG A 37 11.69 -1.80 0.23
N TYR A 38 11.49 -0.62 0.80
CA TYR A 38 12.15 0.60 0.36
C TYR A 38 13.66 0.50 0.52
N ASP A 39 14.14 0.04 1.68
CA ASP A 39 15.58 -0.13 1.93
C ASP A 39 16.21 -1.15 0.97
N LEU A 40 15.51 -2.25 0.69
CA LEU A 40 15.95 -3.26 -0.28
C LEU A 40 15.98 -2.72 -1.72
N TRP A 41 15.00 -1.91 -2.13
CA TRP A 41 15.04 -1.22 -3.42
C TRP A 41 16.22 -0.24 -3.49
N LYS A 42 16.35 0.63 -2.48
CA LYS A 42 17.40 1.65 -2.42
C LYS A 42 18.80 1.06 -2.39
N GLY A 43 18.99 -0.07 -1.73
CA GLY A 43 20.27 -0.78 -1.66
C GLY A 43 20.78 -1.28 -3.00
N GLN A 44 19.91 -1.43 -4.01
CA GLN A 44 20.31 -1.86 -5.36
C GLN A 44 20.93 -0.73 -6.20
N ALA A 45 20.76 0.55 -5.79
CA ALA A 45 21.37 1.72 -6.43
C ALA A 45 21.12 1.84 -7.95
N ILE A 46 19.94 1.41 -8.42
CA ILE A 46 19.55 1.46 -9.83
C ILE A 46 19.10 2.89 -10.20
N SER A 47 19.69 3.47 -11.24
CA SER A 47 19.41 4.85 -11.69
C SER A 47 18.52 4.95 -12.93
N ALA A 48 18.45 3.88 -13.73
CA ALA A 48 17.59 3.76 -14.90
C ALA A 48 16.95 2.36 -14.93
N TYR A 49 15.64 2.31 -15.11
CA TYR A 49 14.87 1.09 -14.99
C TYR A 49 13.51 1.21 -15.67
N ASP A 50 12.95 0.06 -16.04
CA ASP A 50 11.55 -0.09 -16.40
C ASP A 50 10.85 -0.88 -15.30
N TYR A 51 9.60 -0.51 -14.99
CA TYR A 51 8.80 -1.26 -14.03
C TYR A 51 7.34 -1.35 -14.48
N GLN A 52 6.73 -2.49 -14.21
CA GLN A 52 5.29 -2.66 -14.41
C GLN A 52 4.53 -2.34 -13.13
N PHE A 53 3.42 -1.62 -13.26
CA PHE A 53 2.59 -1.21 -12.13
C PHE A 53 1.13 -1.14 -12.49
N ALA A 54 0.29 -1.54 -11.53
CA ALA A 54 -1.15 -1.34 -11.57
C ALA A 54 -1.59 -0.62 -10.29
N ARG A 55 -2.57 0.26 -10.41
CA ARG A 55 -3.29 0.80 -9.24
C ARG A 55 -4.75 0.39 -9.34
N GLU A 56 -5.36 0.16 -8.20
CA GLU A 56 -6.80 -0.02 -8.10
C GLU A 56 -7.34 1.05 -7.18
N CYS A 57 -8.21 1.88 -7.73
CA CYS A 57 -8.83 3.00 -7.06
C CYS A 57 -10.17 3.33 -7.70
N LEU A 58 -11.02 4.08 -6.99
CA LEU A 58 -12.20 4.76 -7.57
C LEU A 58 -11.78 6.00 -8.39
N CYS A 59 -10.87 5.77 -9.34
CA CYS A 59 -10.28 6.76 -10.23
C CYS A 59 -10.71 6.48 -11.68
N PRO A 60 -10.50 7.43 -12.63
CA PRO A 60 -10.78 7.18 -14.04
C PRO A 60 -10.13 5.89 -14.56
N SER A 61 -10.84 5.15 -15.41
CA SER A 61 -10.41 3.82 -15.89
C SER A 61 -9.02 3.82 -16.50
N ASP A 62 -8.63 4.89 -17.20
CA ASP A 62 -7.31 5.01 -17.81
C ASP A 62 -6.16 4.94 -16.78
N LEU A 63 -6.38 5.39 -15.55
CA LEU A 63 -5.37 5.33 -14.49
C LEU A 63 -5.28 3.96 -13.83
N THR A 64 -6.32 3.13 -13.95
CA THR A 64 -6.34 1.75 -13.41
C THR A 64 -5.73 0.73 -14.36
N ARG A 65 -5.45 1.11 -15.61
CA ARG A 65 -4.81 0.22 -16.60
C ARG A 65 -3.36 -0.06 -16.18
N PRO A 66 -2.90 -1.32 -16.23
CA PRO A 66 -1.50 -1.65 -15.99
C PRO A 66 -0.58 -0.93 -16.98
N VAL A 67 0.54 -0.42 -16.48
CA VAL A 67 1.52 0.33 -17.28
C VAL A 67 2.92 -0.21 -17.10
N LEU A 68 3.71 -0.14 -18.17
CA LEU A 68 5.17 -0.21 -18.14
C LEU A 68 5.71 1.22 -18.12
N VAL A 69 6.46 1.56 -17.08
CA VAL A 69 7.00 2.90 -16.87
C VAL A 69 8.52 2.86 -16.96
N SER A 70 9.08 3.68 -17.84
CA SER A 70 10.53 3.87 -17.97
C SER A 70 10.98 5.08 -17.18
N VAL A 71 11.99 4.91 -16.33
CA VAL A 71 12.56 5.95 -15.47
C VAL A 71 14.06 6.04 -15.73
N ALA A 72 14.56 7.26 -15.84
CA ALA A 72 15.99 7.56 -15.86
C ALA A 72 16.26 8.91 -15.20
N ASP A 73 17.34 9.01 -14.44
CA ASP A 73 17.73 10.20 -13.68
C ASP A 73 16.62 10.68 -12.73
N SER A 74 15.91 9.74 -12.10
CA SER A 74 14.75 10.01 -11.23
C SER A 74 13.56 10.71 -11.93
N VAL A 75 13.48 10.63 -13.26
CA VAL A 75 12.40 11.21 -14.06
C VAL A 75 11.71 10.12 -14.88
N VAL A 76 10.37 10.13 -14.90
CA VAL A 76 9.58 9.30 -15.81
C VAL A 76 9.80 9.76 -17.24
N ARG A 77 10.34 8.87 -18.08
CA ARG A 77 10.70 9.14 -19.48
C ARG A 77 9.67 8.61 -20.47
N ALA A 78 9.03 7.49 -20.15
CA ALA A 78 8.00 6.89 -20.98
C ALA A 78 6.99 6.13 -20.11
N VAL A 79 5.76 6.03 -20.60
CA VAL A 79 4.73 5.18 -20.03
C VAL A 79 3.97 4.52 -21.16
N ILE A 80 3.80 3.20 -21.08
CA ILE A 80 3.12 2.39 -22.08
C ILE A 80 2.02 1.60 -21.38
N TYR A 81 0.80 1.60 -21.90
CA TYR A 81 -0.25 0.71 -21.42
C TYR A 81 0.08 -0.74 -21.81
N VAL A 82 0.14 -1.64 -20.82
CA VAL A 82 0.58 -3.04 -21.03
C VAL A 82 -0.41 -3.82 -21.90
N ASP A 83 -1.69 -3.54 -21.77
CA ASP A 83 -2.79 -4.22 -22.49
C ASP A 83 -2.80 -3.92 -23.99
N SER A 84 -2.48 -2.69 -24.41
CA SER A 84 -2.56 -2.24 -25.79
C SER A 84 -1.19 -1.96 -26.44
N GLY A 85 -0.12 -1.83 -25.65
CA GLY A 85 1.20 -1.42 -26.12
C GLY A 85 1.28 0.05 -26.55
N THR A 86 0.22 0.83 -26.34
CA THR A 86 0.16 2.23 -26.78
C THR A 86 0.81 3.16 -25.75
N ALA A 87 1.56 4.15 -26.22
CA ALA A 87 2.16 5.17 -25.37
C ALA A 87 1.11 6.06 -24.71
N VAL A 88 1.32 6.39 -23.45
CA VAL A 88 0.58 7.44 -22.75
C VAL A 88 1.11 8.81 -23.21
N PRO A 89 0.24 9.81 -23.46
CA PRO A 89 0.68 11.16 -23.78
C PRO A 89 1.56 11.75 -22.67
N ALA A 90 2.64 12.45 -23.05
CA ALA A 90 3.56 13.09 -22.10
C ALA A 90 2.86 14.08 -21.15
N SER A 91 1.78 14.71 -21.59
CA SER A 91 0.95 15.60 -20.76
C SER A 91 0.31 14.91 -19.56
N ALA A 92 0.20 13.58 -19.57
CA ALA A 92 -0.35 12.78 -18.48
C ALA A 92 0.73 12.16 -17.58
N PHE A 93 2.03 12.39 -17.82
CA PHE A 93 3.12 11.76 -17.05
C PHE A 93 3.10 12.12 -15.56
N SER A 94 2.52 13.26 -15.18
CA SER A 94 2.34 13.66 -13.78
C SER A 94 1.48 12.70 -12.96
N SER A 95 0.68 11.84 -13.61
CA SER A 95 -0.12 10.80 -12.96
C SER A 95 0.68 9.53 -12.64
N TYR A 96 1.92 9.42 -13.12
CA TYR A 96 2.80 8.27 -12.96
C TYR A 96 4.02 8.66 -12.13
N PHE A 97 4.67 7.66 -11.54
CA PHE A 97 5.64 7.87 -10.48
C PHE A 97 6.97 7.21 -10.81
N THR A 98 8.02 7.54 -10.07
CA THR A 98 9.17 6.63 -9.97
C THR A 98 8.85 5.54 -8.96
N VAL A 99 9.70 4.52 -8.81
CA VAL A 99 9.53 3.53 -7.73
C VAL A 99 9.50 4.23 -6.35
N GLU A 100 10.38 5.19 -6.10
CA GLU A 100 10.36 5.98 -4.87
C GLU A 100 9.05 6.78 -4.72
N GLY A 101 8.49 7.23 -5.84
CA GLY A 101 7.17 7.86 -5.86
C GLY A 101 6.05 6.89 -5.49
N LEU A 102 6.11 5.63 -5.92
CA LEU A 102 5.14 4.60 -5.49
C LEU A 102 5.22 4.32 -3.99
N PHE A 103 6.43 4.25 -3.42
CA PHE A 103 6.60 4.15 -1.98
C PHE A 103 5.97 5.34 -1.24
N ARG A 104 6.10 6.57 -1.78
CA ARG A 104 5.40 7.74 -1.23
C ARG A 104 3.89 7.63 -1.34
N GLN A 105 3.34 7.10 -2.45
CA GLN A 105 1.90 6.88 -2.59
C GLN A 105 1.37 5.85 -1.58
N ALA A 106 2.11 4.75 -1.38
CA ALA A 106 1.79 3.77 -0.35
C ALA A 106 1.84 4.39 1.05
N GLN A 107 2.84 5.23 1.35
CA GLN A 107 2.91 5.95 2.62
C GLN A 107 1.72 6.89 2.85
N ILE A 108 1.28 7.61 1.80
CA ILE A 108 0.07 8.43 1.87
C ILE A 108 -1.14 7.53 2.18
N GLY A 109 -1.26 6.38 1.53
CA GLY A 109 -2.29 5.39 1.82
C GLY A 109 -2.28 4.91 3.28
N ILE A 110 -1.11 4.66 3.87
CA ILE A 110 -1.00 4.30 5.30
C ILE A 110 -1.55 5.42 6.18
N ASN A 111 -1.23 6.67 5.83
CA ASN A 111 -1.61 7.83 6.62
C ASN A 111 -3.11 8.17 6.53
N VAL A 112 -3.80 7.81 5.43
CA VAL A 112 -5.18 8.28 5.16
C VAL A 112 -6.20 7.19 4.85
N LEU A 113 -5.79 5.98 4.44
CA LEU A 113 -6.63 4.90 3.91
C LEU A 113 -6.26 3.54 4.51
N ALA A 114 -5.89 3.55 5.79
CA ALA A 114 -5.41 2.41 6.56
C ALA A 114 -6.21 1.10 6.38
N ASP A 115 -7.54 1.21 6.37
CA ASP A 115 -8.43 0.05 6.40
C ASP A 115 -8.56 -0.63 5.03
N SER A 116 -8.36 0.08 3.91
CA SER A 116 -8.47 -0.48 2.54
C SER A 116 -7.12 -0.75 1.87
N LEU A 117 -6.02 -0.21 2.40
CA LEU A 117 -4.72 -0.28 1.73
C LEU A 117 -4.21 -1.72 1.56
N VAL A 118 -3.87 -2.07 0.32
CA VAL A 118 -3.08 -3.24 -0.04
C VAL A 118 -1.91 -2.81 -0.90
N VAL A 119 -0.71 -3.30 -0.58
CA VAL A 119 0.50 -3.07 -1.37
C VAL A 119 1.15 -4.41 -1.66
N GLU A 120 1.32 -4.71 -2.93
CA GLU A 120 2.07 -5.87 -3.41
C GLU A 120 3.42 -5.41 -3.95
N TYR A 121 4.41 -6.29 -3.83
CA TYR A 121 5.79 -5.99 -4.18
C TYR A 121 6.35 -7.04 -5.12
N ASP A 122 7.25 -6.60 -6.00
CA ASP A 122 8.09 -7.52 -6.74
C ASP A 122 8.96 -8.34 -5.77
N PRO A 123 9.05 -9.67 -5.91
CA PRO A 123 9.81 -10.51 -4.99
C PRO A 123 11.32 -10.34 -5.11
N GLN A 124 11.84 -9.91 -6.27
CA GLN A 124 13.27 -9.79 -6.55
C GLN A 124 13.75 -8.34 -6.43
N LEU A 125 13.01 -7.41 -7.02
CA LEU A 125 13.37 -6.00 -7.07
C LEU A 125 12.74 -5.20 -5.92
N HIS A 126 11.78 -5.75 -5.20
CA HIS A 126 11.18 -5.17 -3.98
C HIS A 126 10.39 -3.87 -4.18
N TYR A 127 10.17 -3.40 -5.41
CA TYR A 127 9.36 -2.24 -5.68
C TYR A 127 7.84 -2.56 -5.62
N PRO A 128 6.95 -1.58 -5.37
CA PRO A 128 5.51 -1.81 -5.40
C PRO A 128 5.00 -2.12 -6.81
N THR A 129 4.40 -3.29 -7.00
CA THR A 129 3.80 -3.70 -8.29
C THR A 129 2.31 -3.38 -8.36
N ARG A 130 1.64 -3.37 -7.20
CA ARG A 130 0.22 -3.06 -7.10
C ARG A 130 -0.08 -2.28 -5.83
N ILE A 131 -0.89 -1.23 -5.97
CA ILE A 131 -1.42 -0.47 -4.83
C ILE A 131 -2.95 -0.40 -4.98
N VAL A 132 -3.67 -0.87 -3.97
CA VAL A 132 -5.13 -0.77 -3.86
C VAL A 132 -5.46 0.25 -2.80
N VAL A 133 -6.31 1.22 -3.14
CA VAL A 133 -6.76 2.29 -2.23
C VAL A 133 -8.26 2.50 -2.29
#